data_AF-A0A9E3FYW3-F1
#
_entry.id   AF-A0A9E3FYW3-F1
#
_cell.length_a   1.000
_cell.length_b   1.000
_cell.length_c   1.000
_cell.angle_alpha   90.00
_cell.angle_beta   90.00
_cell.angle_gamma   90.00
#
_symmetry.space_group_name_H-M   'P 1'
#
loop_
_entity.id
_entity.type
_entity.pdbx_description
1 polymer ?
#
loop_
_entity_poly.entity_id
_entity_poly.type
_entity_poly.pdbx_seq_one_letter_code
_entity_poly.pdbx_strand_id
1 'polypeptide(L)'
;MDSLITAAARALAAGDPLGALKRVALRDDAPALALRGIAMARLGDLARAKMLLRRAARAFGPREAVARARCVVAEAEIALVSRDLGFPAKTLESASATLEAHGDHLNAAHARHLTVRRLLLIGRLDEAEQALAELDPAPLPAASRAAHELVVAGIAMRRLKTATARAALARADAAARRAGIAELAA
;
A
#
# COMPACT_ATOMS: atom_id res chain seq x y z
N MET A 1 15.96 17.22 12.00
CA MET A 1 14.76 16.46 11.59
C MET A 1 13.56 17.20 12.15
N ASP A 2 12.56 17.54 11.32
CA ASP A 2 11.39 18.35 11.74
C ASP A 2 10.55 17.58 12.76
N SER A 3 10.50 18.06 14.00
CA SER A 3 9.86 17.38 15.14
C SER A 3 8.37 17.18 14.95
N LEU A 4 7.69 18.09 14.22
CA LEU A 4 6.26 18.01 13.96
C LEU A 4 5.94 16.90 12.95
N ILE A 5 6.76 16.76 11.91
CA ILE A 5 6.62 15.69 10.90
C ILE A 5 6.80 14.32 11.56
N THR A 6 7.83 14.17 12.40
CA THR A 6 8.05 12.92 13.14
C THR A 6 6.88 12.61 14.09
N ALA A 7 6.37 13.60 14.81
CA ALA A 7 5.23 13.40 15.70
C ALA A 7 3.93 13.06 14.95
N ALA A 8 3.69 13.66 13.78
CA ALA A 8 2.55 13.34 12.94
C ALA A 8 2.64 11.93 12.34
N ALA A 9 3.83 11.51 11.89
CA ALA A 9 4.04 10.14 11.42
C ALA A 9 3.80 9.10 12.52
N ARG A 10 4.24 9.36 13.76
CA ARG A 10 3.95 8.49 14.91
C ARG A 10 2.47 8.42 15.23
N ALA A 11 1.76 9.55 15.18
CA ALA A 11 0.30 9.58 15.38
C ALA A 11 -0.42 8.70 14.35
N LEU A 12 -0.06 8.79 13.07
CA LEU A 12 -0.61 7.91 12.03
C LEU A 12 -0.30 6.43 12.28
N ALA A 13 0.93 6.10 12.68
CA ALA A 13 1.32 4.73 12.99
C ALA A 13 0.52 4.16 14.18
N ALA A 14 0.11 5.01 15.13
CA ALA A 14 -0.75 4.65 16.26
C ALA A 14 -2.25 4.65 15.93
N GLY A 15 -2.65 4.91 14.67
CA GLY A 15 -4.06 4.97 14.29
C GLY A 15 -4.77 6.27 14.66
N ASP A 16 -4.04 7.36 14.92
CA ASP A 16 -4.56 8.68 15.28
C ASP A 16 -4.43 9.69 14.10
N PRO A 17 -5.33 9.64 13.09
CA PRO A 17 -5.29 10.56 11.97
C PRO A 17 -5.60 12.00 12.38
N LEU A 18 -6.45 12.24 13.39
CA LEU A 18 -6.78 13.58 13.85
C LEU A 18 -5.61 14.25 14.56
N GLY A 19 -4.88 13.52 15.40
CA GLY A 19 -3.66 14.02 16.01
C GLY A 19 -2.56 14.27 14.99
N ALA A 20 -2.47 13.47 13.92
CA ALA A 20 -1.57 13.78 12.82
C ALA A 20 -1.95 15.12 12.15
N LEU A 21 -3.23 15.29 11.80
CA LEU A 21 -3.73 16.53 11.19
C LEU A 21 -3.50 17.75 12.09
N LYS A 22 -3.70 17.64 13.41
CA LYS A 22 -3.43 18.74 14.36
C LYS A 22 -2.00 19.30 14.24
N ARG A 23 -1.04 18.48 13.80
CA ARG A 23 0.38 18.85 13.69
C ARG A 23 0.77 19.37 12.31
N VAL A 24 0.09 18.93 11.24
CA VAL A 24 0.49 19.23 9.85
C VAL A 24 -0.57 19.94 9.00
N ALA A 25 -1.78 20.20 9.53
CA ALA A 25 -2.92 20.75 8.78
C ALA A 25 -2.59 22.01 7.96
N LEU A 26 -1.81 22.93 8.54
CA LEU A 26 -1.50 24.25 7.99
C LEU A 26 -0.20 24.30 7.16
N ARG A 27 0.45 23.15 6.95
CA ARG A 27 1.77 23.09 6.31
C ARG A 27 1.70 22.53 4.89
N ASP A 28 2.29 23.23 3.93
CA ASP A 28 2.28 22.85 2.51
C ASP A 28 3.60 22.29 1.96
N ASP A 29 4.57 21.98 2.82
CA ASP A 29 5.75 21.22 2.41
C ASP A 29 5.41 19.76 2.05
N ALA A 30 6.29 19.12 1.26
CA ALA A 30 6.05 17.79 0.70
C ALA A 30 5.78 16.71 1.77
N PRO A 31 6.57 16.59 2.87
CA PRO A 31 6.26 15.68 3.97
C PRO A 31 4.89 15.94 4.61
N ALA A 32 4.54 17.20 4.89
CA ALA A 32 3.25 17.54 5.48
C ALA A 32 2.07 17.19 4.55
N LEU A 33 2.20 17.44 3.25
CA LEU A 33 1.21 17.03 2.24
C LEU A 33 1.03 15.50 2.23
N ALA A 34 2.12 14.73 2.27
CA ALA A 34 2.05 13.27 2.27
C ALA A 34 1.31 12.73 3.50
N LEU A 35 1.66 13.22 4.70
CA LEU A 35 1.03 12.78 5.95
C LEU A 35 -0.45 13.20 6.02
N ARG A 36 -0.80 14.41 5.56
CA ARG A 36 -2.20 14.82 5.42
C ARG A 36 -2.96 13.91 4.46
N GLY A 37 -2.36 13.53 3.33
CA GLY A 37 -2.94 12.59 2.38
C GLY A 37 -3.28 11.24 3.01
N ILE A 38 -2.32 10.66 3.75
CA ILE A 38 -2.53 9.39 4.47
C ILE A 38 -3.63 9.54 5.53
N ALA A 39 -3.63 10.64 6.31
CA ALA A 39 -4.67 10.90 7.31
C ALA A 39 -6.08 10.98 6.68
N MET A 40 -6.21 11.70 5.56
CA MET A 40 -7.49 11.82 4.84
C MET A 40 -7.98 10.46 4.31
N ALA A 41 -7.05 9.60 3.84
CA ALA A 41 -7.41 8.26 3.39
C ALA A 41 -7.98 7.41 4.54
N ARG A 42 -7.40 7.52 5.75
CA ARG A 42 -7.91 6.83 6.95
C ARG A 42 -9.26 7.35 7.43
N LEU A 43 -9.58 8.60 7.13
CA LEU A 43 -10.88 9.21 7.41
C LEU A 43 -11.92 8.98 6.29
N GLY A 44 -11.54 8.29 5.21
CA GLY A 44 -12.44 7.95 4.10
C GLY A 44 -12.52 9.01 2.99
N ASP A 45 -11.84 10.17 3.11
CA ASP A 45 -11.76 11.15 2.03
C ASP A 45 -10.67 10.78 1.02
N LEU A 46 -10.98 9.76 0.20
CA LEU A 46 -10.05 9.17 -0.76
C LEU A 46 -9.68 10.14 -1.90
N ALA A 47 -10.62 10.99 -2.32
CA ALA A 47 -10.39 11.96 -3.38
C ALA A 47 -9.37 13.01 -2.96
N ARG A 48 -9.54 13.59 -1.76
CA ARG A 48 -8.60 14.57 -1.21
C ARG A 48 -7.25 13.93 -0.90
N ALA A 49 -7.25 12.72 -0.34
CA ALA A 49 -6.03 11.98 -0.07
C ALA A 49 -5.16 11.79 -1.33
N LYS A 50 -5.78 11.34 -2.43
CA LYS A 50 -5.10 11.17 -3.72
C LYS A 50 -4.50 12.47 -4.25
N MET A 51 -5.26 13.57 -4.17
CA MET A 51 -4.79 14.90 -4.58
C MET A 51 -3.58 15.36 -3.76
N LEU A 52 -3.62 15.17 -2.43
CA LEU A 52 -2.52 15.55 -1.54
C LEU A 52 -1.25 14.72 -1.80
N LEU A 53 -1.37 13.41 -2.01
CA LEU A 53 -0.24 12.54 -2.32
C LEU A 53 0.42 12.88 -3.67
N ARG A 54 -0.38 13.22 -4.69
CA ARG A 54 0.12 13.71 -5.98
C ARG A 54 0.91 15.01 -5.83
N ARG A 55 0.38 15.94 -5.04
CA ARG A 55 1.06 17.21 -4.75
C ARG A 55 2.36 16.97 -3.98
N ALA A 56 2.34 16.09 -2.98
CA ALA A 56 3.54 15.71 -2.23
C ALA A 56 4.60 15.10 -3.14
N ALA A 57 4.24 14.12 -3.98
CA ALA A 57 5.15 13.47 -4.92
C ALA A 57 5.83 14.46 -5.88
N ARG A 58 5.10 15.50 -6.32
CA ARG A 58 5.63 16.58 -7.18
C ARG A 58 6.49 17.58 -6.42
N ALA A 59 6.23 17.79 -5.13
CA ALA A 59 6.96 18.74 -4.30
C ALA A 59 8.27 18.17 -3.74
N PHE A 60 8.41 16.84 -3.63
CA PHE A 60 9.66 16.20 -3.24
C PHE A 60 10.77 16.41 -4.27
N GLY A 61 11.95 16.83 -3.81
CA GLY A 61 13.09 17.10 -4.66
C GLY A 61 13.76 15.85 -5.26
N PRO A 62 14.77 16.02 -6.13
CA PRO A 62 15.47 14.90 -6.77
C PRO A 62 16.18 13.99 -5.76
N ARG A 63 16.67 14.55 -4.65
CA ARG A 63 17.34 13.81 -3.56
C ARG A 63 16.38 13.03 -2.66
N GLU A 64 15.07 13.26 -2.78
CA GLU A 64 14.03 12.66 -1.94
C GLU A 64 13.30 11.53 -2.69
N ALA A 65 14.05 10.74 -3.46
CA ALA A 65 13.50 9.71 -4.34
C ALA A 65 12.66 8.65 -3.59
N VAL A 66 13.10 8.24 -2.40
CA VAL A 66 12.37 7.28 -1.54
C VAL A 66 11.03 7.85 -1.07
N ALA A 67 11.00 9.11 -0.63
CA ALA A 67 9.77 9.75 -0.15
C ALA A 67 8.76 9.93 -1.29
N ARG A 68 9.24 10.32 -2.48
CA ARG A 68 8.42 10.37 -3.69
C ARG A 68 7.87 9.00 -4.08
N ALA A 69 8.69 7.95 -4.05
CA ALA A 69 8.26 6.58 -4.37
C ALA A 69 7.20 6.09 -3.38
N ARG A 70 7.35 6.36 -2.08
CA ARG A 70 6.31 6.04 -1.07
C ARG A 70 4.98 6.74 -1.36
N CYS A 71 5.00 7.98 -1.84
CA CYS A 71 3.76 8.68 -2.23
C CYS A 71 3.07 8.02 -3.43
N VAL A 72 3.84 7.54 -4.41
CA VAL A 72 3.31 6.79 -5.56
C VAL A 72 2.66 5.48 -5.10
N VAL A 73 3.29 4.74 -4.19
CA VAL A 73 2.73 3.50 -3.63
C VAL A 73 1.43 3.78 -2.87
N ALA A 74 1.41 4.80 -2.01
CA ALA A 74 0.21 5.21 -1.29
C ALA A 74 -0.92 5.68 -2.24
N GLU A 75 -0.59 6.40 -3.31
CA GLU A 75 -1.57 6.79 -4.33
C GLU A 75 -2.17 5.57 -5.04
N ALA A 76 -1.33 4.59 -5.41
CA ALA A 76 -1.76 3.36 -6.06
C ALA A 76 -2.68 2.53 -5.16
N GLU A 77 -2.41 2.48 -3.86
CA GLU A 77 -3.28 1.82 -2.89
C GLU A 77 -4.65 2.48 -2.82
N ILE A 78 -4.70 3.81 -2.73
CA ILE A 78 -5.98 4.56 -2.76
C ILE A 78 -6.71 4.33 -4.08
N ALA A 79 -6.00 4.31 -5.21
CA ALA A 79 -6.60 4.05 -6.51
C ALA A 79 -7.27 2.66 -6.54
N LEU A 80 -6.61 1.62 -6.02
CA LEU A 80 -7.20 0.28 -5.91
C LEU A 80 -8.44 0.25 -5.00
N VAL A 81 -8.39 0.90 -3.84
CA VAL A 81 -9.54 0.98 -2.92
C VAL A 81 -10.71 1.69 -3.59
N SER A 82 -10.44 2.76 -4.33
CA SER A 82 -11.44 3.53 -5.10
C SER A 82 -11.86 2.86 -6.42
N ARG A 83 -11.41 1.63 -6.72
CA ARG A 83 -11.67 0.91 -7.98
C ARG A 83 -11.18 1.64 -9.24
N ASP A 84 -10.28 2.59 -9.10
CA ASP A 84 -9.54 3.18 -10.21
C ASP A 84 -8.38 2.25 -10.58
N LEU A 85 -8.60 1.37 -11.55
CA LEU A 85 -7.61 0.39 -12.02
C LEU A 85 -6.76 0.92 -13.19
N GLY A 86 -6.98 2.18 -13.61
CA GLY A 86 -6.30 2.82 -14.73
C GLY A 86 -4.95 3.45 -14.37
N PHE A 87 -4.49 3.34 -13.12
CA PHE A 87 -3.25 3.99 -12.71
C PHE A 87 -2.01 3.43 -13.44
N PRO A 88 -0.98 4.25 -13.68
CA PRO A 88 0.15 3.87 -14.52
C PRO A 88 1.02 2.77 -13.87
N ALA A 89 0.92 1.54 -14.38
CA ALA A 89 1.67 0.39 -13.86
C ALA A 89 3.20 0.63 -13.86
N LYS A 90 3.74 1.24 -14.92
CA LYS A 90 5.16 1.57 -15.04
C LYS A 90 5.64 2.53 -13.94
N THR A 91 4.80 3.45 -13.50
CA THR A 91 5.13 4.39 -12.43
C THR A 91 5.23 3.66 -11.08
N LEU A 92 4.32 2.71 -10.82
CA LEU A 92 4.37 1.88 -9.61
C LEU A 92 5.57 0.93 -9.62
N GLU A 93 5.88 0.34 -10.78
CA GLU A 93 7.05 -0.51 -10.97
C GLU A 93 8.36 0.25 -10.72
N SER A 94 8.51 1.44 -11.30
CA SER A 94 9.66 2.32 -11.07
C SER A 94 9.79 2.75 -9.60
N ALA A 95 8.66 3.05 -8.94
CA ALA A 95 8.65 3.33 -7.51
C ALA A 95 9.10 2.11 -6.70
N SER A 96 8.61 0.91 -7.01
CA SER A 96 9.04 -0.33 -6.36
C SER A 96 10.54 -0.58 -6.51
N ALA A 97 11.09 -0.41 -7.72
CA ALA A 97 12.52 -0.58 -7.97
C ALA A 97 13.37 0.44 -7.20
N THR A 98 12.89 1.69 -7.12
CA THR A 98 13.54 2.74 -6.33
C THR A 98 13.57 2.37 -4.85
N LEU A 99 12.45 1.89 -4.30
CA LEU A 99 12.35 1.49 -2.90
C LEU A 99 13.28 0.32 -2.58
N GLU A 100 13.31 -0.68 -3.44
CA GLU A 100 14.18 -1.86 -3.31
C GLU A 100 15.66 -1.45 -3.31
N ALA A 101 16.07 -0.62 -4.28
CA ALA A 101 17.45 -0.15 -4.40
C ALA A 101 17.94 0.67 -3.19
N HIS A 102 17.01 1.23 -2.41
CA HIS A 102 17.32 2.01 -1.20
C HIS A 102 17.04 1.24 0.11
N GLY A 103 16.77 -0.07 0.04
CA GLY A 103 16.55 -0.94 1.19
C GLY A 103 15.18 -0.83 1.86
N ASP A 104 14.21 -0.17 1.21
CA ASP A 104 12.82 -0.07 1.69
C ASP A 104 11.98 -1.26 1.22
N HIS A 105 12.41 -2.45 1.61
CA HIS A 105 11.84 -3.73 1.13
C HIS A 105 10.36 -3.90 1.48
N LEU A 106 9.89 -3.33 2.60
CA LEU A 106 8.48 -3.39 2.99
C LEU A 106 7.61 -2.66 1.97
N ASN A 107 7.95 -1.41 1.63
CA ASN A 107 7.17 -0.64 0.66
C ASN A 107 7.35 -1.17 -0.77
N ALA A 108 8.52 -1.73 -1.10
CA ALA A 108 8.74 -2.42 -2.37
C ALA A 108 7.83 -3.66 -2.51
N ALA A 109 7.79 -4.53 -1.49
CA ALA A 109 6.90 -5.69 -1.46
C ALA A 109 5.42 -5.29 -1.51
N HIS A 110 5.04 -4.21 -0.82
CA HIS A 110 3.69 -3.66 -0.88
C HIS A 110 3.35 -3.18 -2.29
N ALA A 111 4.23 -2.43 -2.96
CA ALA A 111 4.03 -1.98 -4.33
C ALA A 111 3.81 -3.15 -5.29
N ARG A 112 4.63 -4.21 -5.19
CA ARG A 112 4.46 -5.44 -5.98
C ARG A 112 3.12 -6.12 -5.67
N HIS A 113 2.73 -6.21 -4.40
CA HIS A 113 1.42 -6.76 -4.01
C HIS A 113 0.26 -5.98 -4.64
N LEU A 114 0.32 -4.64 -4.67
CA LEU A 114 -0.69 -3.81 -5.35
C LEU A 114 -0.74 -4.11 -6.85
N THR A 115 0.41 -4.34 -7.50
CA THR A 115 0.47 -4.76 -8.92
C THR A 115 -0.24 -6.09 -9.14
N VAL A 116 0.06 -7.13 -8.33
CA VAL A 116 -0.59 -8.44 -8.44
C VAL A 116 -2.10 -8.29 -8.24
N ARG A 117 -2.52 -7.55 -7.21
CA ARG A 117 -3.94 -7.32 -6.92
C ARG A 117 -4.64 -6.61 -8.07
N ARG A 118 -4.00 -5.62 -8.70
CA ARG A 118 -4.53 -4.95 -9.89
C ARG A 118 -4.72 -5.94 -11.04
N LEU A 119 -3.68 -6.73 -11.37
CA LEU A 119 -3.71 -7.70 -12.47
C LEU A 119 -4.85 -8.72 -12.29
N LEU A 120 -5.03 -9.22 -11.06
CA LEU A 120 -6.14 -10.10 -10.72
C LEU A 120 -7.50 -9.43 -10.93
N LEU A 121 -7.66 -8.17 -10.52
CA LEU A 121 -8.92 -7.42 -10.64
C LEU A 121 -9.30 -7.10 -12.09
N ILE A 122 -8.32 -6.90 -12.98
CA ILE A 122 -8.56 -6.67 -14.42
C ILE A 122 -8.57 -7.96 -15.25
N GLY A 123 -8.48 -9.13 -14.62
CA GLY A 123 -8.57 -10.43 -15.27
C GLY A 123 -7.30 -10.91 -15.98
N ARG A 124 -6.13 -10.26 -15.78
CA ARG A 124 -4.84 -10.68 -16.36
C ARG A 124 -4.19 -11.75 -15.48
N LEU A 125 -4.74 -12.98 -15.53
CA LEU A 125 -4.38 -14.05 -14.58
C LEU A 125 -2.96 -14.59 -14.74
N ASP A 126 -2.49 -14.80 -15.98
CA ASP A 126 -1.12 -15.30 -16.21
C ASP A 126 -0.07 -14.32 -15.65
N GLU A 127 -0.29 -13.03 -15.87
CA GLU A 127 0.60 -11.98 -15.35
C GLU A 127 0.50 -11.82 -13.84
N ALA A 128 -0.71 -11.99 -13.27
CA ALA A 128 -0.88 -11.99 -11.83
C ALA A 128 -0.11 -13.15 -11.18
N GLU A 129 -0.14 -14.34 -11.78
CA GLU A 129 0.63 -15.51 -11.32
C GLU A 129 2.14 -15.27 -11.42
N GLN A 130 2.61 -14.73 -12.54
CA GLN A 130 4.03 -14.42 -12.73
C GLN A 130 4.51 -13.38 -11.71
N ALA A 131 3.80 -12.27 -11.58
CA ALA A 131 4.16 -11.22 -10.63
C ALA A 131 4.07 -11.68 -9.16
N LEU A 132 3.16 -12.61 -8.86
CA LEU A 132 3.05 -13.22 -7.53
C LEU A 132 4.24 -14.15 -7.23
N ALA A 133 4.74 -14.90 -8.21
CA ALA A 133 5.89 -15.78 -8.04
C ALA A 133 7.19 -15.01 -7.76
N GLU A 134 7.30 -13.78 -8.26
CA GLU A 134 8.45 -12.88 -8.06
C GLU A 134 8.36 -12.03 -6.78
N LEU A 135 7.24 -12.11 -6.05
CA LEU A 135 7.01 -11.35 -4.83
C LEU A 135 7.50 -12.14 -3.61
N ASP A 136 8.48 -11.61 -2.88
CA ASP A 136 8.80 -12.08 -1.53
C ASP A 136 7.79 -11.49 -0.52
N PRO A 137 6.94 -12.29 0.13
CA PRO A 137 6.02 -11.81 1.15
C PRO A 137 6.68 -11.63 2.53
N ALA A 138 7.97 -11.99 2.71
CA ALA A 138 8.64 -11.93 4.01
C ALA A 138 8.63 -10.54 4.67
N PRO A 139 8.82 -9.43 3.94
CA PRO A 139 8.78 -8.08 4.53
C PRO A 139 7.38 -7.59 4.92
N LEU A 140 6.31 -8.27 4.48
CA LEU A 140 4.95 -7.80 4.70
C LEU A 140 4.52 -7.99 6.16
N PRO A 141 3.87 -6.98 6.78
CA PRO A 141 3.25 -7.13 8.09
C PRO A 141 2.06 -8.11 8.01
N ALA A 142 1.62 -8.64 9.16
CA ALA A 142 0.58 -9.66 9.24
C ALA A 142 -0.73 -9.27 8.50
N ALA A 143 -1.15 -8.00 8.61
CA ALA A 143 -2.32 -7.48 7.89
C ALA A 143 -2.14 -7.56 6.36
N SER A 144 -1.00 -7.11 5.84
CA SER A 144 -0.70 -7.18 4.40
C SER A 144 -0.48 -8.62 3.93
N ARG A 145 0.02 -9.52 4.79
CA ARG A 145 0.11 -10.95 4.50
C ARG A 145 -1.26 -11.60 4.33
N ALA A 146 -2.25 -11.21 5.14
CA ALA A 146 -3.62 -11.68 4.96
C ALA A 146 -4.13 -11.31 3.56
N ALA A 147 -3.95 -10.05 3.15
CA ALA A 147 -4.31 -9.59 1.80
C ALA A 147 -3.53 -10.32 0.69
N HIS A 148 -2.24 -10.58 0.87
CA HIS A 148 -1.42 -11.38 -0.05
C HIS A 148 -2.01 -12.78 -0.25
N GLU A 149 -2.31 -13.49 0.84
CA GLU A 149 -2.87 -14.84 0.77
C GLU A 149 -4.29 -14.86 0.16
N LEU A 150 -5.10 -13.81 0.34
CA LEU A 150 -6.36 -13.67 -0.36
C LEU A 150 -6.18 -13.52 -1.88
N VAL A 151 -5.09 -12.87 -2.33
CA VAL A 151 -4.74 -12.79 -3.76
C VAL A 151 -4.31 -14.16 -4.28
N VAL A 152 -3.48 -14.91 -3.53
CA VAL A 152 -3.11 -16.30 -3.85
C VAL A 152 -4.36 -17.17 -4.00
N ALA A 153 -5.29 -17.07 -3.04
CA ALA A 153 -6.56 -17.79 -3.08
C ALA A 153 -7.39 -17.40 -4.31
N GLY A 154 -7.52 -16.10 -4.59
CA GLY A 154 -8.30 -15.59 -5.71
C GLY A 154 -7.78 -16.01 -7.09
N ILE A 155 -6.46 -16.14 -7.23
CA ILE A 155 -5.82 -16.71 -8.44
C ILE A 155 -6.12 -18.21 -8.51
N ALA A 156 -5.86 -18.96 -7.43
CA ALA A 156 -6.06 -20.41 -7.39
C ALA A 156 -7.50 -20.81 -7.69
N MET A 157 -8.49 -20.06 -7.18
CA MET A 157 -9.91 -20.28 -7.47
C MET A 157 -10.22 -20.13 -8.96
N ARG A 158 -9.71 -19.08 -9.61
CA ARG A 158 -9.93 -18.84 -11.05
C ARG A 158 -9.23 -19.86 -11.96
N ARG A 159 -8.22 -20.55 -11.43
CA ARG A 159 -7.57 -21.71 -12.07
C ARG A 159 -8.18 -23.05 -11.70
N LEU A 160 -9.26 -23.07 -10.92
CA LEU A 160 -9.88 -24.30 -10.39
C LEU A 160 -8.94 -25.16 -9.51
N LYS A 161 -7.88 -24.56 -8.95
CA LYS A 161 -6.96 -25.20 -8.00
C LYS A 161 -7.53 -25.15 -6.59
N THR A 162 -8.58 -25.92 -6.34
CA THR A 162 -9.40 -25.86 -5.11
C THR A 162 -8.59 -26.10 -3.82
N ALA A 163 -7.67 -27.08 -3.82
CA ALA A 163 -6.83 -27.38 -2.67
C ALA A 163 -5.90 -26.20 -2.32
N THR A 164 -5.24 -25.61 -3.34
CA THR A 164 -4.38 -24.44 -3.19
C THR A 164 -5.17 -23.23 -2.67
N ALA A 165 -6.38 -23.01 -3.19
CA ALA A 165 -7.25 -21.93 -2.74
C ALA A 165 -7.62 -22.07 -1.26
N ARG A 166 -8.01 -23.27 -0.82
CA ARG A 166 -8.33 -23.52 0.61
C ARG A 166 -7.12 -23.31 1.51
N ALA A 167 -5.95 -23.81 1.11
CA ALA A 167 -4.73 -23.62 1.88
C ALA A 167 -4.34 -22.14 2.00
N ALA A 168 -4.50 -21.37 0.93
CA ALA A 168 -4.27 -19.92 0.94
C ALA A 168 -5.26 -19.18 1.84
N LEU A 169 -6.56 -19.51 1.80
CA LEU A 169 -7.54 -18.94 2.72
C LEU A 169 -7.21 -19.22 4.19
N ALA A 170 -6.76 -20.44 4.52
CA ALA A 170 -6.34 -20.77 5.88
C ALA A 170 -5.13 -19.94 6.34
N ARG A 171 -4.15 -19.69 5.45
CA ARG A 171 -3.03 -18.80 5.75
C ARG A 171 -3.45 -17.34 5.86
N ALA A 172 -4.42 -16.90 5.06
CA ALA A 172 -4.99 -15.55 5.14
C ALA A 172 -5.63 -15.31 6.50
N ASP A 173 -6.45 -16.26 6.96
CA ASP A 173 -7.10 -16.22 8.27
C ASP A 173 -6.07 -16.23 9.42
N ALA A 174 -5.06 -17.10 9.38
CA ALA A 174 -3.98 -17.12 10.37
C ALA A 174 -3.17 -15.80 10.40
N ALA A 175 -2.98 -15.16 9.24
CA ALA A 175 -2.33 -13.85 9.17
C ALA A 175 -3.22 -12.72 9.71
N ALA A 176 -4.53 -12.75 9.43
CA ALA A 176 -5.50 -11.80 9.96
C ALA A 176 -5.57 -11.86 11.49
N ARG A 177 -5.65 -13.08 12.06
CA ARG A 177 -5.62 -13.29 13.51
C ARG A 177 -4.34 -12.77 14.15
N ARG A 178 -3.17 -13.00 13.53
CA ARG A 178 -1.88 -12.45 13.99
C ARG A 178 -1.78 -10.93 13.88
N ALA A 179 -2.54 -10.30 12.98
CA ALA A 179 -2.55 -8.85 12.85
C ALA A 179 -3.22 -8.16 14.05
N GLY A 180 -4.09 -8.86 14.79
CA GLY A 180 -4.77 -8.31 15.97
C GLY A 180 -5.75 -7.18 15.64
N ILE A 181 -6.14 -7.03 14.37
CA ILE A 181 -7.13 -6.05 13.92
C ILE A 181 -8.48 -6.75 13.89
N ALA A 182 -9.41 -6.32 14.73
CA ALA A 182 -10.70 -6.98 14.91
C ALA A 182 -11.47 -7.11 13.59
N GLU A 183 -11.45 -6.07 12.77
CA GLU A 183 -12.14 -6.00 11.48
C GLU A 183 -11.56 -6.97 10.42
N LEU A 184 -10.31 -7.41 10.58
CA LEU A 184 -9.72 -8.41 9.70
C LEU A 184 -10.02 -9.85 10.14
N ALA A 185 -10.34 -10.06 11.41
CA ALA A 185 -10.58 -11.37 12.01
C ALA A 185 -12.08 -11.70 12.19
N ALA A 186 -12.97 -10.77 11.82
CA ALA A 186 -14.42 -10.89 11.94
C ALA A 186 -15.06 -11.72 10.82
#